data_AF-A0A947NMU2-F1
#
_entry.id   AF-A0A947NMU2-F1
#
_cell.length_a   1.000
_cell.length_b   1.000
_cell.length_c   1.000
_cell.angle_alpha   90.00
_cell.angle_beta   90.00
_cell.angle_gamma   90.00
#
_symmetry.space_group_name_H-M   'P 1'
#
loop_
_entity.id
_entity.type
_entity.pdbx_description
1 polymer ?
#
loop_
_entity_poly.entity_id
_entity_poly.type
_entity_poly.pdbx_seq_one_letter_code
_entity_poly.pdbx_strand_id
1 'polypeptide(L)'
;MKRKTFWVPFISLVLASVLVALLVPFGVQVKSNGDWLAIGYAKAAEQEEPVGELVEARTATTKTAYLGSGEYSLTSYTGSVHYLDGVEWKDIETSIVPSELPNWDWVVEKGAYQIRIREDTTVALIKEGNWIGFQYVGFAYYDSISKNHVVLQDTQPVVPVVEGNSIRWNGLFYGVNLVYTYTGDRFKEELEVTQVARDWLTAHPPSLYGLDNQTSYLVGYMEVDTSLSFPIEDAEGVLLSFDDLELEGEAIFWRSPVTQKIIQALPIGYAYQVDDILREYQVPIRVRFYKAGTANYLLFGASVLALNQLDVGTIIIDPTLSFNPGASAADSDTRRITDNEAWATIRAGAGTGANGGTTMYTYFSSGASANTWRWLMRPIVCFNTNIGAGVTVTAADLSVYAVSKLMEVARNDFALNVFSSNPADPTSIVAADFQTHGTTQFATDIAYAAVSVAANNTFNFNAAGLAAINTTGVSEFSLRESYYDAAGNVPLYGSAGRDSGVVWYTTEQGAGFQPELTVTYTISGADISNTPPNV
;
A
#
# COMPACT_ATOMS: atom_id res chain seq x y z
N MET A 1 -26.18 3.02 -86.68
CA MET A 1 -25.75 4.37 -86.25
C MET A 1 -24.88 4.19 -84.99
N LYS A 2 -23.57 4.51 -85.08
CA LYS A 2 -22.54 4.72 -84.01
C LYS A 2 -22.48 3.73 -82.81
N ARG A 3 -21.46 2.84 -82.68
CA ARG A 3 -20.13 3.03 -81.99
C ARG A 3 -20.29 3.56 -80.53
N LYS A 4 -19.80 2.96 -79.43
CA LYS A 4 -18.51 2.31 -79.13
C LYS A 4 -18.57 1.51 -77.81
N THR A 5 -17.69 0.51 -77.75
CA THR A 5 -17.12 -0.29 -76.64
C THR A 5 -16.58 0.53 -75.45
N PHE A 6 -16.60 -0.03 -74.22
CA PHE A 6 -15.40 -0.34 -73.42
C PHE A 6 -15.70 -1.29 -72.24
N TRP A 7 -14.76 -2.19 -71.99
CA TRP A 7 -14.71 -3.28 -71.01
C TRP A 7 -13.49 -3.02 -70.10
N VAL A 8 -13.43 -3.69 -68.94
CA VAL A 8 -12.29 -3.93 -67.99
C VAL A 8 -12.36 -3.19 -66.62
N PRO A 9 -12.02 -3.88 -65.50
CA PRO A 9 -12.48 -3.60 -64.13
C PRO A 9 -11.41 -3.00 -63.20
N PHE A 10 -11.81 -2.47 -62.04
CA PHE A 10 -10.90 -2.14 -60.94
C PHE A 10 -11.38 -2.81 -59.65
N ILE A 11 -10.93 -4.05 -59.46
CA ILE A 11 -10.73 -4.66 -58.14
C ILE A 11 -9.37 -4.14 -57.67
N SER A 12 -9.35 -3.23 -56.69
CA SER A 12 -8.18 -2.93 -55.82
C SER A 12 -8.53 -1.80 -54.86
N LEU A 13 -9.12 -2.10 -53.68
CA LEU A 13 -8.90 -1.31 -52.44
C LEU A 13 -9.49 -1.91 -51.14
N VAL A 14 -9.70 -3.23 -51.01
CA VAL A 14 -10.26 -3.83 -49.77
C VAL A 14 -9.43 -5.02 -49.24
N LEU A 15 -8.21 -5.22 -49.74
CA LEU A 15 -7.38 -6.37 -49.37
C LEU A 15 -5.96 -6.00 -48.89
N ALA A 16 -5.82 -4.84 -48.23
CA ALA A 16 -4.56 -4.42 -47.60
C ALA A 16 -4.65 -4.25 -46.07
N SER A 17 -5.83 -4.37 -45.44
CA SER A 17 -6.00 -4.10 -44.01
C SER A 17 -6.35 -5.34 -43.16
N VAL A 18 -6.55 -6.50 -43.78
CA VAL A 18 -6.94 -7.75 -43.08
C VAL A 18 -5.81 -8.79 -43.04
N LEU A 19 -4.68 -8.55 -43.70
CA LEU A 19 -3.54 -9.50 -43.72
C LEU A 19 -2.40 -9.16 -42.74
N VAL A 20 -2.50 -8.07 -41.98
CA VAL A 20 -1.46 -7.68 -41.00
C VAL A 20 -1.75 -8.23 -39.59
N ALA A 21 -2.98 -8.72 -39.33
CA ALA A 21 -3.40 -9.19 -37.99
C ALA A 21 -3.29 -10.71 -37.77
N LEU A 22 -2.70 -11.49 -38.69
CA LEU A 22 -2.66 -12.96 -38.60
C LEU A 22 -1.26 -13.60 -38.74
N LEU A 23 -0.17 -12.83 -38.65
CA LEU A 23 1.21 -13.33 -38.85
C LEU A 23 2.15 -13.14 -37.64
N VAL A 24 1.62 -13.05 -36.42
CA VAL A 24 2.43 -12.77 -35.21
C VAL A 24 2.91 -14.04 -34.46
N PRO A 25 3.08 -15.22 -35.09
CA PRO A 25 4.13 -16.10 -34.57
C PRO A 25 5.04 -16.76 -35.61
N PHE A 26 4.92 -16.45 -36.91
CA PHE A 26 5.80 -17.05 -37.91
C PHE A 26 6.85 -16.05 -38.36
N GLY A 27 8.07 -16.21 -37.86
CA GLY A 27 9.24 -15.41 -38.22
C GLY A 27 9.40 -15.30 -39.74
N VAL A 28 9.20 -14.10 -40.26
CA VAL A 28 9.43 -13.79 -41.67
C VAL A 28 10.94 -13.67 -41.89
N GLN A 29 11.49 -14.54 -42.75
CA GLN A 29 12.86 -14.41 -43.23
C GLN A 29 12.87 -13.72 -44.60
N VAL A 30 13.64 -12.65 -44.76
CA VAL A 30 13.86 -11.99 -46.05
C VAL A 30 15.23 -12.39 -46.58
N LYS A 31 15.26 -12.96 -47.78
CA LYS A 31 16.50 -13.41 -48.43
C LYS A 31 17.11 -12.25 -49.22
N SER A 32 18.33 -11.86 -48.87
CA SER A 32 19.13 -10.88 -49.61
C SER A 32 20.52 -11.46 -49.84
N ASN A 33 20.93 -11.62 -51.11
CA ASN A 33 22.29 -12.00 -51.51
C ASN A 33 22.89 -13.25 -50.84
N GLY A 34 22.13 -14.35 -50.80
CA GLY A 34 22.68 -15.67 -50.47
C GLY A 34 22.81 -15.99 -48.97
N ASP A 35 22.69 -14.99 -48.09
CA ASP A 35 22.70 -15.19 -46.64
C ASP A 35 21.33 -14.87 -46.02
N TRP A 36 20.95 -15.67 -45.02
CA TRP A 36 19.73 -15.48 -44.24
C TRP A 36 19.97 -14.38 -43.20
N LEU A 37 19.41 -13.19 -43.43
CA LEU A 37 19.34 -12.15 -42.41
C LEU A 37 18.16 -12.46 -41.49
N ALA A 38 18.46 -12.97 -40.29
CA ALA A 38 17.48 -13.06 -39.22
C ALA A 38 17.18 -11.64 -38.72
N ILE A 39 16.03 -11.08 -39.10
CA ILE A 39 15.46 -9.92 -38.40
C ILE A 39 14.77 -10.49 -37.16
N GLY A 40 15.57 -10.85 -36.17
CA GLY A 40 15.07 -11.14 -34.83
C GLY A 40 14.77 -9.83 -34.13
N TYR A 41 13.55 -9.67 -33.61
CA TYR A 41 13.38 -8.85 -32.43
C TYR A 41 14.44 -9.32 -31.42
N ALA A 42 15.22 -8.41 -30.86
CA ALA A 42 16.10 -8.75 -29.75
C ALA A 42 15.25 -9.51 -28.73
N LYS A 43 15.52 -10.80 -28.56
CA LYS A 43 14.97 -11.59 -27.48
C LYS A 43 15.26 -10.75 -26.23
N ALA A 44 14.21 -10.37 -25.49
CA ALA A 44 14.41 -9.76 -24.18
C ALA A 44 15.49 -10.61 -23.47
N ALA A 45 16.54 -9.95 -22.97
CA ALA A 45 17.66 -10.65 -22.36
C ALA A 45 17.06 -11.65 -21.38
N GLU A 46 17.27 -12.94 -21.65
CA GLU A 46 16.79 -14.01 -20.81
C GLU A 46 17.57 -13.83 -19.52
N GLN A 47 16.89 -13.34 -18.48
CA GLN A 47 17.47 -13.12 -17.17
C GLN A 47 18.21 -14.39 -16.78
N GLU A 48 19.52 -14.31 -16.55
CA GLU A 48 20.28 -15.49 -16.16
C GLU A 48 19.67 -16.02 -14.87
N GLU A 49 19.24 -17.28 -14.90
CA GLU A 49 18.70 -17.96 -13.73
C GLU A 49 19.76 -17.88 -12.62
N PRO A 50 19.39 -17.44 -11.41
CA PRO A 50 20.35 -17.21 -10.35
C PRO A 50 21.14 -18.49 -10.03
N VAL A 51 22.46 -18.35 -9.90
CA VAL A 51 23.34 -19.46 -9.48
C VAL A 51 23.01 -19.86 -8.05
N GLY A 52 22.61 -18.89 -7.23
CA GLY A 52 22.08 -19.11 -5.89
C GLY A 52 21.69 -17.81 -5.19
N GLU A 53 20.69 -17.89 -4.32
CA GLU A 53 20.35 -16.80 -3.39
C GLU A 53 21.38 -16.71 -2.27
N LEU A 54 21.78 -15.49 -1.91
CA LEU A 54 22.62 -15.16 -0.77
C LEU A 54 21.70 -14.83 0.42
N VAL A 55 21.26 -15.87 1.13
CA VAL A 55 20.30 -15.75 2.25
C VAL A 55 20.84 -14.86 3.36
N GLU A 56 22.16 -14.86 3.58
CA GLU A 56 22.85 -14.00 4.55
C GLU A 56 22.80 -12.51 4.20
N ALA A 57 22.53 -12.17 2.93
CA ALA A 57 22.39 -10.80 2.44
C ALA A 57 20.93 -10.33 2.37
N ARG A 58 19.98 -11.13 2.87
CA ARG A 58 18.59 -10.70 3.02
C ARG A 58 18.51 -9.54 4.01
N THR A 59 17.53 -8.68 3.77
CA THR A 59 17.02 -7.75 4.78
C THR A 59 15.53 -8.02 4.96
N ALA A 60 14.85 -7.28 5.83
CA ALA A 60 13.39 -7.40 5.97
C ALA A 60 12.65 -7.19 4.64
N THR A 61 13.21 -6.38 3.72
CA THR A 61 12.57 -5.96 2.47
C THR A 61 13.35 -6.35 1.23
N THR A 62 14.42 -7.16 1.33
CA THR A 62 15.25 -7.49 0.15
C THR A 62 15.73 -8.94 0.10
N LYS A 63 15.90 -9.45 -1.13
CA LYS A 63 16.63 -10.69 -1.47
C LYS A 63 17.82 -10.33 -2.35
N THR A 64 18.96 -10.98 -2.16
CA THR A 64 20.11 -10.83 -3.05
C THR A 64 20.48 -12.19 -3.64
N ALA A 65 20.75 -12.25 -4.94
CA ALA A 65 21.20 -13.46 -5.62
C ALA A 65 22.51 -13.20 -6.37
N TYR A 66 23.38 -14.21 -6.42
CA TYR A 66 24.55 -14.21 -7.30
C TYR A 66 24.17 -14.81 -8.64
N LEU A 67 24.39 -14.05 -9.72
CA LEU A 67 24.07 -14.49 -11.08
C LEU A 67 25.25 -15.16 -11.79
N GLY A 68 26.46 -15.03 -11.24
CA GLY A 68 27.69 -15.51 -11.89
C GLY A 68 28.56 -14.34 -12.36
N SER A 69 29.84 -14.61 -12.67
CA SER A 69 30.75 -13.65 -13.29
C SER A 69 30.92 -12.28 -12.59
N GLY A 70 30.58 -12.19 -11.30
CA GLY A 70 30.64 -10.94 -10.53
C GLY A 70 29.38 -10.07 -10.63
N GLU A 71 28.32 -10.60 -11.22
CA GLU A 71 27.00 -9.99 -11.31
C GLU A 71 26.06 -10.52 -10.21
N TYR A 72 25.24 -9.62 -9.70
CA TYR A 72 24.30 -9.85 -8.60
C TYR A 72 22.95 -9.25 -8.96
N SER A 73 21.90 -9.77 -8.34
CA SER A 73 20.56 -9.20 -8.38
C SER A 73 20.08 -8.90 -6.97
N LEU A 74 19.64 -7.67 -6.73
CA LEU A 74 18.86 -7.29 -5.55
C LEU A 74 17.39 -7.24 -5.95
N THR A 75 16.53 -7.97 -5.26
CA THR A 75 15.08 -7.78 -5.33
C THR A 75 14.63 -7.03 -4.08
N SER A 76 13.97 -5.89 -4.24
CA SER A 76 13.49 -5.02 -3.16
C SER A 76 11.97 -4.90 -3.19
N TYR A 77 11.35 -4.88 -2.01
CA TYR A 77 9.90 -4.78 -1.82
C TYR A 77 9.56 -3.51 -1.02
N THR A 78 8.38 -2.92 -1.26
CA THR A 78 7.85 -1.80 -0.46
C THR A 78 7.43 -2.24 0.96
N GLY A 79 7.26 -3.54 1.18
CA GLY A 79 6.92 -4.14 2.47
C GLY A 79 7.97 -5.11 3.01
N SER A 80 7.87 -5.41 4.30
CA SER A 80 8.65 -6.51 4.87
C SER A 80 8.14 -7.85 4.33
N VAL A 81 9.03 -8.64 3.77
CA VAL A 81 8.78 -10.00 3.24
C VAL A 81 9.61 -11.05 3.95
N HIS A 82 10.59 -10.63 4.76
CA HIS A 82 11.39 -11.51 5.62
C HIS A 82 11.37 -11.05 7.07
N TYR A 83 11.57 -12.00 7.97
CA TYR A 83 11.83 -11.76 9.37
C TYR A 83 13.08 -12.51 9.82
N LEU A 84 13.70 -12.02 10.90
CA LEU A 84 14.89 -12.62 11.47
C LEU A 84 14.49 -13.56 12.61
N ASP A 85 14.74 -14.86 12.46
CA ASP A 85 14.56 -15.86 13.50
C ASP A 85 15.92 -16.23 14.09
N GLY A 86 16.26 -15.59 15.21
CA GLY A 86 17.60 -15.65 15.78
C GLY A 86 18.62 -14.95 14.89
N VAL A 87 19.31 -15.72 14.03
CA VAL A 87 20.30 -15.23 13.07
C VAL A 87 19.95 -15.59 11.62
N GLU A 88 18.84 -16.28 11.40
CA GLU A 88 18.43 -16.76 10.07
C GLU A 88 17.27 -15.93 9.53
N TRP A 89 17.40 -15.46 8.28
CA TRP A 89 16.32 -14.79 7.57
C TRP A 89 15.33 -15.79 6.98
N LYS A 90 14.05 -15.63 7.32
CA LYS A 90 12.96 -16.49 6.85
C LYS A 90 11.90 -15.66 6.14
N ASP A 91 11.24 -16.25 5.15
CA ASP A 91 10.09 -15.62 4.48
C ASP A 91 8.93 -15.47 5.49
N ILE A 92 8.23 -14.34 5.41
CA ILE A 92 7.04 -14.08 6.21
C ILE A 92 5.84 -14.82 5.60
N GLU A 93 5.17 -15.61 6.44
CA GLU A 93 3.84 -16.15 6.18
C GLU A 93 2.81 -15.21 6.84
N THR A 94 1.92 -14.62 6.04
CA THR A 94 0.88 -13.72 6.57
C THR A 94 -0.47 -14.40 6.80
N SER A 95 -0.62 -15.67 6.41
CA SER A 95 -1.89 -16.38 6.49
C SER A 95 -2.25 -16.71 7.93
N ILE A 96 -3.47 -16.35 8.33
CA ILE A 96 -4.06 -16.74 9.61
C ILE A 96 -4.61 -18.15 9.45
N VAL A 97 -4.04 -19.10 10.20
CA VAL A 97 -4.38 -20.53 10.08
C VAL A 97 -4.89 -21.09 11.41
N PRO A 98 -5.66 -22.19 11.41
CA PRO A 98 -6.07 -22.84 12.66
C PRO A 98 -4.88 -23.21 13.54
N SER A 99 -5.04 -23.02 14.84
CA SER A 99 -4.03 -23.23 15.86
C SER A 99 -4.00 -24.69 16.35
N GLU A 100 -2.80 -25.23 16.56
CA GLU A 100 -2.57 -26.46 17.34
C GLU A 100 -2.27 -26.17 18.82
N LEU A 101 -2.07 -24.89 19.19
CA LEU A 101 -1.76 -24.49 20.55
C LEU A 101 -3.01 -24.55 21.44
N PRO A 102 -2.90 -25.06 22.68
CA PRO A 102 -4.02 -25.06 23.62
C PRO A 102 -4.54 -23.65 23.88
N ASN A 103 -5.86 -23.48 23.86
CA ASN A 103 -6.56 -22.22 24.14
C ASN A 103 -6.30 -21.10 23.12
N TRP A 104 -5.87 -21.43 21.91
CA TRP A 104 -5.82 -20.49 20.79
C TRP A 104 -6.51 -21.16 19.61
N ASP A 105 -7.29 -20.40 18.86
CA ASP A 105 -8.11 -20.90 17.76
C ASP A 105 -7.40 -20.69 16.41
N TRP A 106 -6.67 -19.57 16.28
CA TRP A 106 -5.85 -19.28 15.11
C TRP A 106 -4.48 -18.72 15.47
N VAL A 107 -3.53 -18.90 14.57
CA VAL A 107 -2.15 -18.41 14.71
C VAL A 107 -1.56 -17.91 13.40
N VAL A 108 -0.54 -17.09 13.56
CA VAL A 108 0.52 -16.86 12.58
C VAL A 108 1.84 -17.14 13.30
N GLU A 109 2.52 -18.25 12.98
CA GLU A 109 3.73 -18.67 13.72
C GLU A 109 5.04 -18.24 13.05
N LYS A 110 4.99 -17.96 11.74
CA LYS A 110 6.15 -17.62 10.92
C LYS A 110 5.99 -16.25 10.27
N GLY A 111 5.88 -15.21 11.08
CA GLY A 111 5.78 -13.85 10.61
C GLY A 111 6.82 -12.94 11.26
N ALA A 112 6.85 -11.67 10.84
CA ALA A 112 7.54 -10.61 11.59
C ALA A 112 7.10 -10.54 13.06
N TYR A 113 5.88 -11.03 13.32
CA TYR A 113 5.31 -11.29 14.63
C TYR A 113 4.73 -12.69 14.65
N GLN A 114 4.72 -13.30 15.83
CA GLN A 114 3.79 -14.37 16.09
C GLN A 114 2.47 -13.77 16.56
N ILE A 115 1.37 -14.23 15.99
CA ILE A 115 0.03 -13.80 16.34
C ILE A 115 -0.72 -15.01 16.84
N ARG A 116 -1.48 -14.84 17.92
CA ARG A 116 -2.41 -15.84 18.40
C ARG A 116 -3.75 -15.19 18.63
N ILE A 117 -4.82 -15.85 18.17
CA ILE A 117 -6.17 -15.28 18.15
C ILE A 117 -7.14 -16.31 18.72
N ARG A 118 -8.08 -15.85 19.54
CA ARG A 118 -9.23 -16.63 20.03
C ARG A 118 -10.52 -16.16 19.39
N GLU A 119 -11.54 -17.01 19.44
CA GLU A 119 -12.90 -16.71 18.98
C GLU A 119 -13.51 -15.52 19.72
N ASP A 120 -13.12 -15.29 20.98
CA ASP A 120 -13.62 -14.22 21.84
C ASP A 120 -12.92 -12.85 21.65
N THR A 121 -12.25 -12.63 20.52
CA THR A 121 -11.43 -11.46 20.17
C THR A 121 -10.13 -11.31 20.94
N THR A 122 -9.77 -12.25 21.82
CA THR A 122 -8.46 -12.21 22.47
C THR A 122 -7.36 -12.36 21.42
N VAL A 123 -6.45 -11.40 21.36
CA VAL A 123 -5.26 -11.43 20.50
C VAL A 123 -4.02 -11.32 21.36
N ALA A 124 -2.99 -12.08 21.02
CA ALA A 124 -1.63 -11.88 21.51
C ALA A 124 -0.68 -11.60 20.33
N LEU A 125 0.04 -10.49 20.42
CA LEU A 125 1.13 -10.13 19.51
C LEU A 125 2.46 -10.38 20.20
N ILE A 126 3.34 -11.15 19.55
CA ILE A 126 4.58 -11.63 20.15
C ILE A 126 5.76 -11.37 19.20
N LYS A 127 6.81 -10.70 19.69
CA LYS A 127 8.07 -10.49 18.96
C LYS A 127 9.23 -10.32 19.92
N GLU A 128 10.32 -11.05 19.70
CA GLU A 128 11.56 -10.95 20.51
C GLU A 128 11.32 -11.01 22.03
N GLY A 129 10.32 -11.80 22.47
CA GLY A 129 9.93 -11.92 23.88
C GLY A 129 9.04 -10.79 24.41
N ASN A 130 8.82 -9.71 23.65
CA ASN A 130 7.75 -8.76 23.91
C ASN A 130 6.41 -9.41 23.61
N TRP A 131 5.46 -9.18 24.51
CA TRP A 131 4.13 -9.73 24.40
C TRP A 131 3.12 -8.64 24.76
N ILE A 132 2.09 -8.49 23.92
CA ILE A 132 0.96 -7.60 24.17
C ILE A 132 -0.31 -8.40 23.89
N GLY A 133 -1.14 -8.55 24.93
CA GLY A 133 -2.44 -9.17 24.83
C GLY A 133 -3.56 -8.13 24.89
N PHE A 134 -4.59 -8.27 24.08
CA PHE A 134 -5.80 -7.46 24.20
C PHE A 134 -7.05 -8.25 23.85
N GLN A 135 -8.16 -7.86 24.45
CA GLN A 135 -9.48 -8.44 24.21
C GLN A 135 -10.52 -7.32 24.23
N TYR A 136 -11.44 -7.33 23.27
CA TYR A 136 -12.60 -6.45 23.34
C TYR A 136 -13.54 -6.88 24.45
N VAL A 137 -13.86 -5.93 25.32
CA VAL A 137 -14.85 -6.11 26.41
C VAL A 137 -16.06 -5.22 26.22
N GLY A 138 -15.99 -4.20 25.35
CA GLY A 138 -17.16 -3.41 24.99
C GLY A 138 -16.94 -2.37 23.90
N PHE A 139 -18.03 -1.69 23.59
CA PHE A 139 -18.08 -0.50 22.75
C PHE A 139 -18.71 0.63 23.57
N ALA A 140 -18.04 1.77 23.68
CA ALA A 140 -18.33 2.74 24.73
C ALA A 140 -18.33 4.19 24.23
N TYR A 141 -18.91 5.08 25.04
CA TYR A 141 -18.57 6.49 25.02
C TYR A 141 -17.52 6.80 26.07
N TYR A 142 -16.61 7.70 25.73
CA TYR A 142 -15.58 8.22 26.61
C TYR A 142 -15.58 9.74 26.61
N ASP A 143 -15.74 10.38 27.76
CA ASP A 143 -15.69 11.84 27.88
C ASP A 143 -14.30 12.32 28.30
N SER A 144 -13.66 13.10 27.43
CA SER A 144 -12.27 13.50 27.59
C SER A 144 -12.01 14.52 28.71
N ILE A 145 -13.04 15.21 29.22
CA ILE A 145 -12.89 16.21 30.28
C ILE A 145 -13.14 15.59 31.65
N SER A 146 -14.27 14.91 31.82
CA SER A 146 -14.64 14.22 33.06
C SER A 146 -13.87 12.92 33.28
N LYS A 147 -13.22 12.40 32.24
CA LYS A 147 -12.49 11.13 32.23
C LYS A 147 -13.37 9.89 32.47
N ASN A 148 -14.69 10.06 32.46
CA ASN A 148 -15.66 8.97 32.60
C ASN A 148 -15.93 8.29 31.27
N HIS A 149 -16.29 7.00 31.31
CA HIS A 149 -16.78 6.27 30.15
C HIS A 149 -18.06 5.52 30.51
N VAL A 150 -18.86 5.20 29.49
CA VAL A 150 -20.08 4.39 29.60
C VAL A 150 -20.04 3.34 28.50
N VAL A 151 -20.03 2.07 28.89
CA VAL A 151 -20.15 0.94 27.96
C VAL A 151 -21.57 0.92 27.41
N LEU A 152 -21.69 1.02 26.10
CA LEU A 152 -22.97 1.02 25.38
C LEU A 152 -23.40 -0.41 25.06
N GLN A 153 -22.43 -1.25 24.71
CA GLN A 153 -22.64 -2.60 24.24
C GLN A 153 -21.50 -3.50 24.70
N ASP A 154 -21.86 -4.69 25.19
CA ASP A 154 -20.92 -5.78 25.43
C ASP A 154 -20.69 -6.57 24.13
N THR A 155 -19.58 -7.30 24.06
CA THR A 155 -19.29 -8.18 22.92
C THR A 155 -20.36 -9.26 22.75
N GLN A 156 -20.73 -9.50 21.50
CA GLN A 156 -21.69 -10.55 21.15
C GLN A 156 -20.94 -11.84 20.77
N PRO A 157 -21.48 -13.03 21.11
CA PRO A 157 -20.91 -14.29 20.68
C PRO A 157 -21.16 -14.47 19.18
N VAL A 158 -20.16 -14.16 18.36
CA VAL A 158 -20.22 -14.28 16.90
C VAL A 158 -19.07 -15.15 16.42
N VAL A 159 -19.38 -16.05 15.48
CA VAL A 159 -18.37 -16.92 14.85
C VAL A 159 -17.60 -16.10 13.83
N PRO A 160 -16.27 -15.95 13.96
CA PRO A 160 -15.49 -15.19 13.01
C PRO A 160 -15.30 -15.93 11.69
N VAL A 161 -15.07 -15.16 10.63
CA VAL A 161 -14.72 -15.65 9.29
C VAL A 161 -13.25 -15.36 9.04
N VAL A 162 -12.47 -16.38 8.67
CA VAL A 162 -11.04 -16.27 8.35
C VAL A 162 -10.84 -16.42 6.85
N GLU A 163 -10.18 -15.45 6.23
CA GLU A 163 -9.87 -15.44 4.80
C GLU A 163 -8.43 -14.96 4.58
N GLY A 164 -7.53 -15.89 4.23
CA GLY A 164 -6.13 -15.57 3.96
C GLY A 164 -5.44 -14.98 5.19
N ASN A 165 -5.11 -13.70 5.12
CA ASN A 165 -4.43 -12.94 6.18
C ASN A 165 -5.39 -12.13 7.07
N SER A 166 -6.70 -12.33 6.94
CA SER A 166 -7.71 -11.55 7.64
C SER A 166 -8.67 -12.42 8.45
N ILE A 167 -9.15 -11.91 9.57
CA ILE A 167 -10.21 -12.51 10.40
C ILE A 167 -11.25 -11.45 10.76
N ARG A 168 -12.53 -11.79 10.63
CA ARG A 168 -13.66 -10.85 10.74
C ARG A 168 -14.76 -11.35 11.66
N TRP A 169 -15.16 -10.56 12.64
CA TRP A 169 -16.34 -10.76 13.49
C TRP A 169 -17.47 -9.85 13.02
N ASN A 170 -18.44 -10.43 12.32
CA ASN A 170 -19.60 -9.68 11.81
C ASN A 170 -20.62 -9.46 12.94
N GLY A 171 -20.85 -8.20 13.31
CA GLY A 171 -21.76 -7.83 14.39
C GLY A 171 -21.21 -8.16 15.79
N LEU A 172 -19.90 -7.97 16.00
CA LEU A 172 -19.30 -8.06 17.34
C LEU A 172 -20.03 -7.15 18.33
N PHE A 173 -20.46 -5.98 17.85
CA PHE A 173 -21.47 -5.14 18.49
C PHE A 173 -22.62 -4.90 17.49
N TYR A 174 -23.76 -4.40 17.96
CA TYR A 174 -24.91 -4.04 17.13
C TYR A 174 -24.51 -3.09 15.99
N GLY A 175 -24.46 -3.63 14.78
CA GLY A 175 -24.07 -2.92 13.57
C GLY A 175 -22.58 -2.55 13.49
N VAL A 176 -21.71 -3.13 14.32
CA VAL A 176 -20.27 -2.90 14.28
C VAL A 176 -19.54 -4.23 14.04
N ASN A 177 -18.71 -4.27 13.01
CA ASN A 177 -17.83 -5.42 12.75
C ASN A 177 -16.43 -5.13 13.27
N LEU A 178 -15.69 -6.19 13.60
CA LEU A 178 -14.26 -6.12 13.86
C LEU A 178 -13.52 -6.90 12.76
N VAL A 179 -12.46 -6.32 12.22
CA VAL A 179 -11.57 -6.97 11.27
C VAL A 179 -10.13 -6.83 11.75
N TYR A 180 -9.43 -7.96 11.82
CA TYR A 180 -7.97 -7.96 11.93
C TYR A 180 -7.36 -8.42 10.62
N THR A 181 -6.33 -7.70 10.15
CA THR A 181 -5.55 -8.05 8.97
C THR A 181 -4.08 -8.07 9.33
N TYR A 182 -3.39 -9.17 9.02
CA TYR A 182 -1.95 -9.28 9.22
C TYR A 182 -1.19 -9.10 7.90
N THR A 183 -0.23 -8.20 7.89
CA THR A 183 0.71 -8.00 6.78
C THR A 183 2.15 -8.23 7.27
N GLY A 184 3.12 -8.16 6.37
CA GLY A 184 4.52 -8.35 6.78
C GLY A 184 5.05 -7.26 7.72
N ASP A 185 4.39 -6.10 7.77
CA ASP A 185 4.81 -4.92 8.49
C ASP A 185 3.75 -4.36 9.47
N ARG A 186 2.52 -4.89 9.46
CA ARG A 186 1.41 -4.35 10.28
C ARG A 186 0.47 -5.43 10.80
N PHE A 187 -0.14 -5.12 11.94
CA PHE A 187 -1.37 -5.76 12.38
C PHE A 187 -2.43 -4.69 12.39
N LYS A 188 -3.22 -4.71 11.32
CA LYS A 188 -4.28 -3.76 11.07
C LYS A 188 -5.54 -4.20 11.79
N GLU A 189 -6.17 -3.24 12.44
CA GLU A 189 -7.40 -3.41 13.18
C GLU A 189 -8.42 -2.39 12.66
N GLU A 190 -9.63 -2.86 12.34
CA GLU A 190 -10.70 -2.01 11.83
C GLU A 190 -12.00 -2.32 12.56
N LEU A 191 -12.55 -1.31 13.25
CA LEU A 191 -13.94 -1.32 13.68
C LEU A 191 -14.81 -0.69 12.60
N GLU A 192 -15.64 -1.50 11.95
CA GLU A 192 -16.55 -1.04 10.90
C GLU A 192 -17.91 -0.65 11.51
N VAL A 193 -18.08 0.63 11.80
CA VAL A 193 -19.33 1.20 12.31
C VAL A 193 -20.29 1.44 11.14
N THR A 194 -21.15 0.47 10.85
CA THR A 194 -22.10 0.54 9.73
C THR A 194 -23.11 1.67 9.90
N GLN A 195 -23.80 2.04 8.81
CA GLN A 195 -24.87 3.05 8.89
C GLN A 195 -25.95 2.68 9.93
N VAL A 196 -26.26 1.38 10.10
CA VAL A 196 -27.23 0.92 11.11
C VAL A 196 -26.75 1.23 12.54
N ALA A 197 -25.46 1.03 12.82
CA ALA A 197 -24.89 1.42 14.11
C ALA A 197 -24.91 2.93 14.29
N ARG A 198 -24.61 3.71 13.25
CA ARG A 198 -24.63 5.18 13.31
C ARG A 198 -26.02 5.74 13.59
N ASP A 199 -27.05 5.20 12.94
CA ASP A 199 -28.45 5.57 13.20
C ASP A 199 -28.83 5.29 14.66
N TRP A 200 -28.39 4.13 15.17
CA TRP A 200 -28.59 3.78 16.58
C TRP A 200 -27.85 4.74 17.52
N LEU A 201 -26.57 5.05 17.27
CA LEU A 201 -25.78 5.98 18.08
C LEU A 201 -26.35 7.40 18.06
N THR A 202 -26.92 7.84 16.93
CA THR A 202 -27.58 9.14 16.81
C THR A 202 -28.82 9.23 17.71
N ALA A 203 -29.55 8.13 17.85
CA ALA A 203 -30.69 8.04 18.78
C ALA A 203 -30.25 7.87 20.24
N HIS A 204 -28.98 7.54 20.49
CA HIS A 204 -28.41 7.32 21.82
C HIS A 204 -27.19 8.22 22.07
N PRO A 205 -27.31 9.56 22.00
CA PRO A 205 -26.16 10.44 22.14
C PRO A 205 -25.56 10.38 23.56
N PRO A 206 -24.27 10.76 23.74
CA PRO A 206 -23.59 10.77 25.03
C PRO A 206 -24.37 11.43 26.17
N SER A 207 -25.13 12.51 25.87
CA SER A 207 -25.98 13.22 26.84
C SER A 207 -27.06 12.36 27.49
N LEU A 208 -27.53 11.28 26.86
CA LEU A 208 -28.48 10.35 27.50
C LEU A 208 -27.84 9.53 28.62
N TYR A 209 -26.51 9.45 28.62
CA TYR A 209 -25.70 8.71 29.60
C TYR A 209 -24.98 9.64 30.59
N GLY A 210 -25.33 10.93 30.60
CA GLY A 210 -24.72 11.92 31.50
C GLY A 210 -23.33 12.40 31.07
N LEU A 211 -22.94 12.19 29.82
CA LEU A 211 -21.69 12.67 29.23
C LEU A 211 -21.94 13.91 28.33
N ASP A 212 -20.90 14.67 28.00
CA ASP A 212 -21.03 15.85 27.13
C ASP A 212 -20.80 15.48 25.65
N ASN A 213 -21.78 15.79 24.80
CA ASN A 213 -21.74 15.51 23.36
C ASN A 213 -20.56 16.18 22.63
N GLN A 214 -20.01 17.27 23.18
CA GLN A 214 -18.90 18.01 22.55
C GLN A 214 -17.53 17.39 22.86
N THR A 215 -17.40 16.74 24.01
CA THR A 215 -16.11 16.22 24.51
C THR A 215 -16.06 14.69 24.58
N SER A 216 -17.14 14.04 24.16
CA SER A 216 -17.24 12.58 24.08
C SER A 216 -16.68 12.01 22.79
N TYR A 217 -16.06 10.85 22.93
CA TYR A 217 -15.48 10.01 21.90
C TYR A 217 -16.26 8.69 21.84
N LEU A 218 -16.48 8.16 20.64
CA LEU A 218 -16.94 6.80 20.42
C LEU A 218 -15.72 5.90 20.36
N VAL A 219 -15.63 4.91 21.26
CA VAL A 219 -14.40 4.13 21.44
C VAL A 219 -14.64 2.62 21.50
N GLY A 220 -13.70 1.87 20.93
CA GLY A 220 -13.48 0.47 21.30
C GLY A 220 -12.95 0.41 22.72
N TYR A 221 -13.46 -0.52 23.53
CA TYR A 221 -13.05 -0.72 24.92
C TYR A 221 -12.46 -2.11 25.10
N MET A 222 -11.16 -2.15 25.39
CA MET A 222 -10.39 -3.38 25.47
C MET A 222 -9.74 -3.53 26.84
N GLU A 223 -9.73 -4.76 27.35
CA GLU A 223 -8.80 -5.16 28.40
C GLU A 223 -7.45 -5.44 27.75
N VAL A 224 -6.37 -4.98 28.37
CA VAL A 224 -5.00 -5.15 27.86
C VAL A 224 -4.15 -5.79 28.94
N ASP A 225 -3.43 -6.83 28.53
CA ASP A 225 -2.40 -7.44 29.33
C ASP A 225 -1.03 -7.03 28.76
N THR A 226 -0.27 -6.34 29.59
CA THR A 226 1.07 -5.80 29.33
C THR A 226 2.10 -6.42 30.28
N SER A 227 1.75 -7.50 30.98
CA SER A 227 2.59 -8.11 32.03
C SER A 227 3.96 -8.57 31.52
N LEU A 228 4.05 -8.89 30.23
CA LEU A 228 5.26 -9.29 29.53
C LEU A 228 5.64 -8.32 28.40
N SER A 229 5.06 -7.12 28.38
CA SER A 229 5.43 -6.10 27.40
C SER A 229 6.68 -5.35 27.85
N PHE A 230 7.43 -4.85 26.87
CA PHE A 230 8.44 -3.83 27.13
C PHE A 230 7.78 -2.51 27.54
N PRO A 231 8.53 -1.59 28.16
CA PRO A 231 8.05 -0.24 28.44
C PRO A 231 7.65 0.47 27.14
N ILE A 232 6.62 1.31 27.24
CA ILE A 232 6.23 2.22 26.17
C ILE A 232 6.95 3.56 26.30
N GLU A 233 7.19 4.21 25.18
CA GLU A 233 7.81 5.54 25.08
C GLU A 233 7.13 6.41 24.01
N ASP A 234 7.27 7.72 24.14
CA ASP A 234 6.88 8.70 23.10
C ASP A 234 7.93 8.81 21.99
N ALA A 235 7.71 9.73 21.04
CA ALA A 235 8.63 9.97 19.92
C ALA A 235 10.01 10.49 20.36
N GLU A 236 10.09 11.11 21.53
CA GLU A 236 11.31 11.60 22.15
C GLU A 236 12.02 10.54 23.02
N GLY A 237 11.45 9.34 23.15
CA GLY A 237 12.00 8.24 23.95
C GLY A 237 11.76 8.39 25.46
N VAL A 238 10.80 9.23 25.86
CA VAL A 238 10.38 9.37 27.26
C VAL A 238 9.46 8.22 27.61
N LEU A 239 9.79 7.49 28.69
CA LEU A 239 8.97 6.39 29.18
C LEU A 239 7.59 6.87 29.63
N LEU A 240 6.56 6.17 29.15
CA LEU A 240 5.16 6.42 29.48
C LEU A 240 4.64 5.33 30.43
N SER A 241 3.62 5.67 31.23
CA SER A 241 2.97 4.72 32.14
C SER A 241 1.59 4.34 31.63
N PHE A 242 1.23 3.06 31.74
CA PHE A 242 -0.12 2.57 31.44
C PHE A 242 -1.16 2.95 32.51
N ASP A 243 -0.74 3.48 33.66
CA ASP A 243 -1.66 3.74 34.78
C ASP A 243 -2.72 4.81 34.44
N ASP A 244 -2.32 5.87 33.72
CA ASP A 244 -3.22 6.90 33.17
C ASP A 244 -2.46 7.68 32.09
N LEU A 245 -2.63 7.26 30.84
CA LEU A 245 -2.02 7.86 29.66
C LEU A 245 -3.11 8.17 28.63
N GLU A 246 -3.10 9.38 28.08
CA GLU A 246 -4.03 9.78 27.04
C GLU A 246 -3.28 10.55 25.96
N LEU A 247 -3.55 10.19 24.71
CA LEU A 247 -2.85 10.66 23.53
C LEU A 247 -3.85 10.95 22.40
N GLU A 248 -3.64 12.03 21.68
CA GLU A 248 -4.37 12.33 20.44
C GLU A 248 -3.40 12.96 19.45
N GLY A 249 -3.26 12.35 18.27
CA GLY A 249 -2.29 12.83 17.28
C GLY A 249 -0.83 12.57 17.67
N GLU A 250 -0.58 11.60 18.55
CA GLU A 250 0.76 11.17 18.96
C GLU A 250 0.90 9.65 18.82
N ALA A 251 2.10 9.18 18.49
CA ALA A 251 2.43 7.76 18.38
C ALA A 251 3.14 7.26 19.65
N ILE A 252 2.99 5.98 19.97
CA ILE A 252 3.76 5.31 21.02
C ILE A 252 4.59 4.16 20.46
N PHE A 253 5.72 3.89 21.11
CA PHE A 253 6.68 2.90 20.67
C PHE A 253 6.98 1.91 21.79
N TRP A 254 7.20 0.65 21.41
CA TRP A 254 7.82 -0.36 22.27
C TRP A 254 9.24 -0.58 21.78
N ARG A 255 10.21 -0.37 22.68
CA ARG A 255 11.64 -0.56 22.39
C ARG A 255 12.17 -1.78 23.10
N SER A 256 12.92 -2.62 22.38
CA SER A 256 13.62 -3.75 22.98
C SER A 256 14.67 -3.25 23.99
N PRO A 257 14.62 -3.66 25.27
CA PRO A 257 15.60 -3.23 26.25
C PRO A 257 17.00 -3.80 25.92
N VAL A 258 17.07 -4.87 25.14
CA VAL A 258 18.33 -5.53 24.76
C VAL A 258 18.92 -4.89 23.51
N THR A 259 18.15 -4.78 22.43
CA THR A 259 18.67 -4.30 21.13
C THR A 259 18.52 -2.80 20.94
N GLN A 260 17.73 -2.13 21.79
CA GLN A 260 17.34 -0.72 21.68
C GLN A 260 16.61 -0.40 20.36
N LYS A 261 16.16 -1.41 19.60
CA LYS A 261 15.35 -1.23 18.40
C LYS A 261 13.88 -1.08 18.75
N ILE A 262 13.17 -0.22 18.01
CA ILE A 262 11.71 -0.20 18.04
C ILE A 262 11.26 -1.55 17.49
N ILE A 263 10.50 -2.29 18.30
CA ILE A 263 9.94 -3.56 17.88
C ILE A 263 8.53 -3.36 17.35
N GLN A 264 7.77 -2.43 17.93
CA GLN A 264 6.36 -2.13 17.67
C GLN A 264 6.08 -0.64 17.84
N ALA A 265 5.08 -0.14 17.13
CA ALA A 265 4.48 1.17 17.36
C ALA A 265 2.96 1.12 17.23
N LEU A 266 2.29 1.96 18.00
CA LEU A 266 0.92 2.36 17.76
C LEU A 266 0.98 3.78 17.16
N PRO A 267 0.96 3.90 15.82
CA PRO A 267 0.93 5.19 15.13
C PRO A 267 -0.37 5.95 15.40
N ILE A 268 -0.42 7.19 14.91
CA ILE A 268 -1.64 8.00 14.89
C ILE A 268 -2.68 7.30 14.01
N GLY A 269 -3.74 6.80 14.63
CA GLY A 269 -4.88 6.22 13.94
C GLY A 269 -5.88 7.27 13.47
N TYR A 270 -6.75 6.89 12.54
CA TYR A 270 -7.81 7.76 12.03
C TYR A 270 -9.14 7.01 11.91
N ALA A 271 -10.23 7.76 12.05
CA ALA A 271 -11.55 7.33 11.65
C ALA A 271 -11.98 8.01 10.34
N TYR A 272 -12.56 7.25 9.42
CA TYR A 272 -12.94 7.71 8.07
C TYR A 272 -14.11 6.90 7.51
N GLN A 273 -14.82 7.42 6.51
CA GLN A 273 -15.92 6.71 5.85
C GLN A 273 -15.39 5.77 4.75
N VAL A 274 -15.98 4.57 4.59
CA VAL A 274 -15.55 3.56 3.59
C VAL A 274 -15.74 4.05 2.16
N ASP A 275 -16.91 4.60 1.85
CA ASP A 275 -17.25 5.07 0.49
C ASP A 275 -16.60 6.41 0.16
N ASP A 276 -15.97 7.05 1.14
CA ASP A 276 -14.98 8.07 0.89
C ASP A 276 -13.67 7.39 0.46
N ILE A 277 -13.67 6.92 -0.79
CA ILE A 277 -12.50 6.35 -1.50
C ILE A 277 -11.27 7.28 -1.37
N LEU A 278 -11.52 8.54 -1.03
CA LEU A 278 -10.59 9.65 -0.98
C LEU A 278 -10.19 10.01 0.45
N ARG A 279 -10.73 9.37 1.50
CA ARG A 279 -10.44 9.66 2.92
C ARG A 279 -10.21 11.17 3.18
N GLU A 280 -11.01 12.04 2.56
CA GLU A 280 -10.80 13.50 2.58
C GLU A 280 -11.07 14.07 3.97
N TYR A 281 -11.99 13.40 4.68
CA TYR A 281 -12.33 13.72 6.05
C TYR A 281 -11.92 12.59 6.97
N GLN A 282 -10.70 12.71 7.51
CA GLN A 282 -10.20 11.86 8.58
C GLN A 282 -10.33 12.55 9.92
N VAL A 283 -10.83 11.82 10.91
CA VAL A 283 -10.89 12.26 12.29
C VAL A 283 -9.77 11.55 13.05
N PRO A 284 -8.83 12.28 13.68
CA PRO A 284 -7.77 11.63 14.45
C PRO A 284 -8.37 10.78 15.57
N ILE A 285 -7.78 9.61 15.79
CA ILE A 285 -8.13 8.74 16.90
C ILE A 285 -7.42 9.23 18.16
N ARG A 286 -8.18 9.28 19.25
CA ARG A 286 -7.67 9.42 20.61
C ARG A 286 -7.50 8.05 21.21
N VAL A 287 -6.38 7.86 21.92
CA VAL A 287 -6.02 6.64 22.63
C VAL A 287 -5.91 6.95 24.11
N ARG A 288 -6.44 6.09 24.97
CA ARG A 288 -6.27 6.19 26.42
C ARG A 288 -5.97 4.83 27.02
N PHE A 289 -4.86 4.74 27.73
CA PHE A 289 -4.57 3.66 28.65
C PHE A 289 -4.92 4.09 30.06
N TYR A 290 -5.56 3.22 30.81
CA TYR A 290 -5.78 3.47 32.22
C TYR A 290 -5.92 2.16 32.99
N LYS A 291 -5.67 2.24 34.29
CA LYS A 291 -5.78 1.11 35.20
C LYS A 291 -7.03 1.20 36.06
N ALA A 292 -7.81 0.13 36.10
CA ALA A 292 -8.94 0.00 37.03
C ALA A 292 -8.77 -1.26 37.88
N GLY A 293 -8.43 -1.06 39.15
CA GLY A 293 -8.07 -2.16 40.05
C GLY A 293 -6.77 -2.83 39.60
N THR A 294 -6.84 -4.11 39.23
CA THR A 294 -5.68 -4.90 38.77
C THR A 294 -5.60 -5.02 37.25
N ALA A 295 -6.65 -4.65 36.51
CA ALA A 295 -6.70 -4.75 35.06
C ALA A 295 -6.28 -3.42 34.40
N ASN A 296 -5.61 -3.52 33.25
CA ASN A 296 -5.33 -2.38 32.40
C ASN A 296 -6.32 -2.38 31.24
N TYR A 297 -6.67 -1.20 30.78
CA TYR A 297 -7.62 -1.01 29.72
C TYR A 297 -7.09 -0.04 28.69
N LEU A 298 -7.52 -0.24 27.44
CA LEU A 298 -7.27 0.62 26.32
C LEU A 298 -8.60 1.04 25.72
N LEU A 299 -8.79 2.36 25.63
CA LEU A 299 -9.85 2.94 24.82
C LEU A 299 -9.19 3.59 23.61
N PHE A 300 -9.74 3.34 22.43
CA PHE A 300 -9.35 4.10 21.26
C PHE A 300 -10.60 4.43 20.44
N GLY A 301 -10.64 5.64 19.88
CA GLY A 301 -11.67 6.01 18.93
C GLY A 301 -11.69 7.50 18.65
N ALA A 302 -12.80 7.99 18.08
CA ALA A 302 -12.86 9.33 17.50
C ALA A 302 -13.99 10.18 18.12
N SER A 303 -13.86 11.51 18.01
CA SER A 303 -14.84 12.46 18.54
C SER A 303 -16.22 12.20 17.96
N VAL A 304 -17.24 12.03 18.81
CA VAL A 304 -18.64 11.82 18.36
C VAL A 304 -19.11 12.99 17.50
N LEU A 305 -18.76 14.22 17.89
CA LEU A 305 -19.12 15.43 17.15
C LEU A 305 -18.54 15.40 15.72
N ALA A 306 -17.27 15.03 15.59
CA ALA A 306 -16.59 14.96 14.29
C ALA A 306 -17.10 13.80 13.43
N LEU A 307 -17.34 12.61 14.02
CA LEU A 307 -17.92 11.47 13.32
C LEU A 307 -19.33 11.76 12.76
N ASN A 308 -20.10 12.60 13.46
CA ASN A 308 -21.41 13.05 12.97
C ASN A 308 -21.35 14.03 11.80
N GLN A 309 -20.17 14.57 11.47
CA GLN A 309 -19.95 15.38 10.28
C GLN A 309 -19.55 14.56 9.05
N LEU A 310 -19.20 13.28 9.22
CA LEU A 310 -18.90 12.39 8.10
C LEU A 310 -20.18 12.02 7.35
N ASP A 311 -20.07 11.87 6.04
CA ASP A 311 -21.20 11.51 5.16
C ASP A 311 -21.82 10.16 5.54
N VAL A 312 -23.04 9.92 5.04
CA VAL A 312 -23.78 8.67 5.27
C VAL A 312 -23.01 7.46 4.72
N GLY A 313 -22.94 6.39 5.49
CA GLY A 313 -22.19 5.18 5.16
C GLY A 313 -21.51 4.56 6.39
N THR A 314 -20.73 3.52 6.12
CA THR A 314 -19.89 2.85 7.13
C THR A 314 -18.68 3.71 7.46
N ILE A 315 -18.39 3.86 8.75
CA ILE A 315 -17.15 4.48 9.25
C ILE A 315 -16.20 3.36 9.69
N ILE A 316 -14.93 3.49 9.34
CA ILE A 316 -13.83 2.69 9.86
C ILE A 316 -13.15 3.46 10.98
N ILE A 317 -12.90 2.82 12.12
CA ILE A 317 -11.97 3.30 13.16
C ILE A 317 -10.75 2.37 13.12
N ASP A 318 -9.58 2.91 12.80
CA ASP A 318 -8.37 2.16 12.49
C ASP A 318 -7.18 2.56 13.39
N PRO A 319 -6.95 1.85 14.51
CA PRO A 319 -5.76 2.02 15.36
C PRO A 319 -4.61 1.06 14.96
N THR A 320 -4.39 0.81 13.66
CA THR A 320 -3.39 -0.15 13.15
C THR A 320 -2.07 -0.11 13.93
N LEU A 321 -1.57 -1.27 14.35
CA LEU A 321 -0.25 -1.43 14.93
C LEU A 321 0.80 -1.63 13.83
N SER A 322 1.88 -0.85 13.88
CA SER A 322 3.01 -0.95 12.95
C SER A 322 4.19 -1.68 13.60
N PHE A 323 4.80 -2.58 12.86
CA PHE A 323 5.85 -3.49 13.33
C PHE A 323 7.25 -3.07 12.93
N ASN A 324 7.35 -2.02 12.12
CA ASN A 324 8.60 -1.48 11.63
C ASN A 324 8.43 0.00 11.19
N PRO A 325 8.06 0.92 12.11
CA PRO A 325 7.85 2.32 11.75
C PRO A 325 9.15 2.90 11.18
N GLY A 326 9.09 3.39 9.94
CA GLY A 326 10.22 4.03 9.25
C GLY A 326 11.25 3.09 8.64
N ALA A 327 11.00 1.78 8.56
CA ALA A 327 11.98 0.80 8.09
C ALA A 327 11.62 0.11 6.77
N SER A 328 10.47 0.43 6.17
CA SER A 328 10.17 0.04 4.80
C SER A 328 9.80 1.26 3.97
N ALA A 329 10.16 1.17 2.71
CA ALA A 329 9.96 2.20 1.74
C ALA A 329 8.48 2.18 1.31
N ALA A 330 7.81 3.33 1.29
CA ALA A 330 6.36 3.40 1.19
C ALA A 330 5.84 3.14 -0.24
N ASP A 331 4.61 2.62 -0.33
CA ASP A 331 3.78 2.64 -1.52
C ASP A 331 2.41 3.26 -1.23
N SER A 332 2.09 4.31 -1.97
CA SER A 332 0.87 5.09 -1.78
C SER A 332 0.59 5.90 -3.03
N ASP A 333 -0.61 6.48 -3.17
CA ASP A 333 -0.82 7.59 -4.09
C ASP A 333 -1.08 8.91 -3.37
N THR A 334 -0.55 9.97 -3.95
CA THR A 334 -0.91 11.35 -3.63
C THR A 334 -2.02 11.79 -4.58
N ARG A 335 -2.90 12.67 -4.11
CA ARG A 335 -4.04 13.11 -4.91
C ARG A 335 -4.30 14.60 -4.78
N ARG A 336 -4.84 15.17 -5.85
CA ARG A 336 -5.53 16.46 -5.84
C ARG A 336 -6.96 16.26 -6.28
N ILE A 337 -7.87 16.69 -5.40
CA ILE A 337 -9.30 16.58 -5.61
C ILE A 337 -9.96 17.92 -5.40
N THR A 338 -10.72 18.34 -6.41
CA THR A 338 -11.38 19.64 -6.50
C THR A 338 -12.64 19.47 -7.35
N ASP A 339 -13.59 20.41 -7.33
CA ASP A 339 -14.83 20.17 -8.07
C ASP A 339 -14.77 20.48 -9.58
N ASN A 340 -13.91 21.38 -10.04
CA ASN A 340 -13.92 21.85 -11.45
C ASN A 340 -12.65 22.64 -11.83
N GLU A 341 -11.51 22.00 -11.96
CA GLU A 341 -10.27 22.68 -12.37
C GLU A 341 -9.92 22.46 -13.83
N ALA A 342 -9.24 23.44 -14.45
CA ALA A 342 -8.60 23.20 -15.74
C ALA A 342 -7.44 22.20 -15.57
N TRP A 343 -7.12 21.43 -16.61
CA TRP A 343 -6.08 20.39 -16.54
C TRP A 343 -4.72 20.92 -16.08
N ALA A 344 -4.32 22.09 -16.56
CA ALA A 344 -3.07 22.71 -16.13
C ALA A 344 -3.09 23.08 -14.63
N THR A 345 -4.24 23.50 -14.11
CA THR A 345 -4.43 23.87 -12.70
C THR A 345 -4.37 22.64 -11.80
N ILE A 346 -5.13 21.58 -12.10
CA ILE A 346 -5.16 20.37 -11.26
C ILE A 346 -3.80 19.66 -11.24
N ARG A 347 -3.01 19.76 -12.32
CA ARG A 347 -1.66 19.21 -12.35
C ARG A 347 -0.67 19.97 -11.45
N ALA A 348 -0.81 21.28 -11.37
CA ALA A 348 0.14 22.18 -10.71
C ALA A 348 -0.28 22.62 -9.29
N GLY A 349 -1.53 22.35 -8.90
CA GLY A 349 -2.04 22.70 -7.58
C GLY A 349 -1.56 21.75 -6.48
N ALA A 350 -1.54 22.22 -5.23
CA ALA A 350 -1.16 21.40 -4.07
C ALA A 350 -1.99 20.11 -3.95
N GLY A 351 -1.41 19.03 -3.42
CA GLY A 351 -2.18 17.84 -3.10
C GLY A 351 -3.21 18.12 -2.00
N THR A 352 -4.29 17.34 -2.01
CA THR A 352 -5.38 17.40 -1.03
C THR A 352 -5.44 16.14 -0.16
N GLY A 353 -4.70 15.08 -0.50
CA GLY A 353 -4.63 13.86 0.31
C GLY A 353 -3.56 12.87 -0.16
N ALA A 354 -3.43 11.77 0.59
CA ALA A 354 -2.67 10.58 0.23
C ALA A 354 -3.43 9.30 0.65
N ASN A 355 -3.13 8.17 0.02
CA ASN A 355 -3.80 6.88 0.28
C ASN A 355 -2.83 5.75 0.64
N GLY A 356 -2.81 5.30 1.89
CA GLY A 356 -2.08 4.10 2.33
C GLY A 356 -2.98 2.86 2.47
N GLY A 357 -3.96 2.70 1.58
CA GLY A 357 -4.86 1.53 1.54
C GLY A 357 -4.22 0.34 0.81
N THR A 358 -5.01 -0.67 0.44
CA THR A 358 -4.55 -1.84 -0.33
C THR A 358 -4.32 -1.56 -1.82
N THR A 359 -4.70 -0.37 -2.29
CA THR A 359 -4.63 0.01 -3.70
C THR A 359 -4.10 1.43 -3.87
N MET A 360 -3.37 1.66 -4.96
CA MET A 360 -2.91 2.96 -5.41
C MET A 360 -3.34 3.23 -6.86
N TYR A 361 -3.45 4.50 -7.25
CA TYR A 361 -4.15 4.92 -8.47
C TYR A 361 -3.30 5.79 -9.39
N THR A 362 -3.06 5.33 -10.62
CA THR A 362 -2.62 6.22 -11.72
C THR A 362 -3.86 6.65 -12.50
N TYR A 363 -4.41 7.82 -12.17
CA TYR A 363 -5.83 8.07 -12.44
C TYR A 363 -6.19 9.54 -12.59
N PHE A 364 -7.17 9.85 -13.45
CA PHE A 364 -7.87 11.13 -13.45
C PHE A 364 -9.37 10.99 -13.74
N SER A 365 -10.15 12.01 -13.32
CA SER A 365 -11.60 12.09 -13.55
C SER A 365 -12.03 13.46 -14.07
N SER A 366 -12.98 13.50 -15.01
CA SER A 366 -13.58 14.74 -15.49
C SER A 366 -14.53 15.37 -14.47
N GLY A 367 -14.51 16.69 -14.38
CA GLY A 367 -15.37 17.48 -13.51
C GLY A 367 -16.79 17.64 -14.04
N ALA A 368 -17.66 18.22 -13.22
CA ALA A 368 -19.07 18.44 -13.56
C ALA A 368 -19.27 19.46 -14.70
N SER A 369 -18.33 20.39 -14.86
CA SER A 369 -18.36 21.43 -15.88
C SER A 369 -17.57 21.04 -17.13
N ALA A 370 -17.93 21.60 -18.27
CA ALA A 370 -17.24 21.33 -19.53
C ALA A 370 -15.75 21.71 -19.47
N ASN A 371 -14.88 20.79 -19.89
CA ASN A 371 -13.42 20.96 -19.90
C ASN A 371 -12.83 21.26 -18.51
N THR A 372 -13.37 20.61 -17.48
CA THR A 372 -12.79 20.59 -16.15
C THR A 372 -12.49 19.16 -15.70
N TRP A 373 -11.64 19.05 -14.70
CA TRP A 373 -11.22 17.81 -14.06
C TRP A 373 -11.41 17.96 -12.56
N ARG A 374 -11.74 16.84 -11.92
CA ARG A 374 -11.96 16.80 -10.48
C ARG A 374 -10.89 16.04 -9.72
N TRP A 375 -10.41 14.92 -10.28
CA TRP A 375 -9.44 14.05 -9.61
C TRP A 375 -8.19 13.91 -10.47
N LEU A 376 -7.03 13.97 -9.81
CA LEU A 376 -5.76 13.53 -10.34
C LEU A 376 -4.99 12.81 -9.21
N MET A 377 -4.62 11.56 -9.44
CA MET A 377 -3.94 10.69 -8.47
C MET A 377 -2.64 10.17 -9.07
N ARG A 378 -1.60 10.15 -8.25
CA ARG A 378 -0.24 9.80 -8.66
C ARG A 378 0.42 8.90 -7.61
N PRO A 379 0.66 7.62 -7.92
CA PRO A 379 1.38 6.72 -7.05
C PRO A 379 2.85 7.09 -6.91
N ILE A 380 3.37 6.92 -5.69
CA ILE A 380 4.78 6.92 -5.33
C ILE A 380 5.08 5.53 -4.76
N VAL A 381 6.18 4.93 -5.23
CA VAL A 381 6.74 3.69 -4.70
C VAL A 381 8.20 3.92 -4.36
N CYS A 382 8.60 3.52 -3.16
CA CYS A 382 9.96 3.66 -2.68
C CYS A 382 10.54 2.25 -2.43
N PHE A 383 11.84 2.08 -2.62
CA PHE A 383 12.53 0.80 -2.44
C PHE A 383 13.86 0.97 -1.73
N ASN A 384 14.13 0.13 -0.72
CA ASN A 384 15.48 0.07 -0.15
C ASN A 384 16.42 -0.59 -1.16
N THR A 385 17.33 0.21 -1.72
CA THR A 385 18.30 -0.20 -2.74
C THR A 385 19.74 -0.02 -2.24
N ASN A 386 19.96 -0.13 -0.93
CA ASN A 386 21.28 -0.06 -0.33
C ASN A 386 22.12 -1.31 -0.68
N ILE A 387 22.69 -1.32 -1.88
CA ILE A 387 23.57 -2.37 -2.41
C ILE A 387 25.06 -2.03 -2.27
N GLY A 388 25.38 -0.82 -1.80
CA GLY A 388 26.73 -0.36 -1.52
C GLY A 388 27.25 0.66 -2.54
N ALA A 389 28.20 1.48 -2.09
CA ALA A 389 28.83 2.49 -2.94
C ALA A 389 29.76 1.85 -3.98
N GLY A 390 29.85 2.45 -5.17
CA GLY A 390 30.81 2.05 -6.22
C GLY A 390 30.41 0.83 -7.04
N VAL A 391 29.18 0.34 -6.87
CA VAL A 391 28.58 -0.67 -7.76
C VAL A 391 28.12 -0.04 -9.08
N THR A 392 28.05 -0.86 -10.13
CA THR A 392 27.47 -0.46 -11.42
C THR A 392 26.15 -1.17 -11.62
N VAL A 393 25.05 -0.42 -11.67
CA VAL A 393 23.72 -0.95 -12.04
C VAL A 393 23.70 -1.22 -13.54
N THR A 394 23.37 -2.46 -13.92
CA THR A 394 23.35 -2.93 -15.31
C THR A 394 21.94 -3.10 -15.86
N ALA A 395 20.97 -3.42 -15.01
CA ALA A 395 19.56 -3.50 -15.34
C ALA A 395 18.68 -3.21 -14.11
N ALA A 396 17.45 -2.77 -14.32
CA ALA A 396 16.45 -2.67 -13.27
C ALA A 396 15.04 -2.83 -13.84
N ASP A 397 14.19 -3.55 -13.11
CA ASP A 397 12.82 -3.86 -13.47
C ASP A 397 11.89 -3.57 -12.29
N LEU A 398 10.87 -2.73 -12.51
CA LEU A 398 9.82 -2.48 -11.53
C LEU A 398 8.57 -3.27 -11.93
N SER A 399 8.12 -4.18 -11.07
CA SER A 399 6.91 -4.98 -11.25
C SER A 399 5.80 -4.52 -10.32
N VAL A 400 4.59 -4.32 -10.85
CA VAL A 400 3.43 -3.87 -10.09
C VAL A 400 2.16 -4.61 -10.53
N TYR A 401 1.38 -5.10 -9.58
CA TYR A 401 0.16 -5.87 -9.86
C TYR A 401 -1.02 -4.96 -10.20
N ALA A 402 -1.63 -5.11 -11.37
CA ALA A 402 -2.81 -4.35 -11.76
C ALA A 402 -4.11 -5.10 -11.37
N VAL A 403 -5.01 -4.40 -10.68
CA VAL A 403 -6.29 -4.94 -10.19
C VAL A 403 -7.42 -4.69 -11.16
N SER A 404 -7.45 -3.47 -11.69
CA SER A 404 -8.47 -3.04 -12.64
C SER A 404 -7.93 -1.89 -13.48
N LYS A 405 -8.61 -1.62 -14.60
CA LYS A 405 -8.35 -0.46 -15.43
C LYS A 405 -9.65 0.08 -16.00
N LEU A 406 -9.74 1.39 -16.16
CA LEU A 406 -10.93 2.09 -16.63
C LEU A 406 -10.54 3.15 -17.66
N MET A 407 -11.35 3.31 -18.71
CA MET A 407 -11.08 4.25 -19.79
C MET A 407 -12.39 4.81 -20.36
N GLU A 408 -12.90 5.86 -19.72
CA GLU A 408 -14.12 6.53 -20.17
C GLU A 408 -13.89 7.86 -20.90
N VAL A 409 -12.67 8.43 -20.80
CA VAL A 409 -12.38 9.81 -21.23
C VAL A 409 -11.20 9.90 -22.20
N ALA A 410 -10.26 8.97 -22.13
CA ALA A 410 -9.05 9.03 -22.94
C ALA A 410 -9.13 8.10 -24.18
N ARG A 411 -8.45 8.55 -25.25
CA ARG A 411 -8.25 7.79 -26.49
C ARG A 411 -6.95 6.98 -26.40
N ASN A 412 -6.56 6.35 -27.51
CA ASN A 412 -5.42 5.43 -27.67
C ASN A 412 -4.04 5.93 -27.18
N ASP A 413 -3.92 7.15 -26.67
CA ASP A 413 -2.67 7.78 -26.26
C ASP A 413 -2.37 7.64 -24.75
N PHE A 414 -3.32 7.14 -23.94
CA PHE A 414 -3.07 6.88 -22.52
C PHE A 414 -1.99 5.80 -22.38
N ALA A 415 -0.91 6.16 -21.73
CA ALA A 415 0.20 5.26 -21.46
C ALA A 415 0.77 5.51 -20.06
N LEU A 416 1.42 4.49 -19.52
CA LEU A 416 1.97 4.48 -18.17
C LEU A 416 3.48 4.41 -18.24
N ASN A 417 4.14 5.09 -17.32
CA ASN A 417 5.57 4.98 -17.14
C ASN A 417 5.97 5.16 -15.67
N VAL A 418 7.25 4.90 -15.41
CA VAL A 418 7.96 5.23 -14.19
C VAL A 418 8.65 6.58 -14.38
N PHE A 419 8.47 7.48 -13.42
CA PHE A 419 9.09 8.80 -13.43
C PHE A 419 9.86 9.05 -12.13
N SER A 420 10.75 10.05 -12.17
CA SER A 420 11.38 10.59 -10.96
C SER A 420 10.34 11.07 -9.95
N SER A 421 10.53 10.78 -8.67
CA SER A 421 9.85 11.41 -7.54
C SER A 421 10.86 11.83 -6.47
N ASN A 422 10.42 12.68 -5.54
CA ASN A 422 11.23 13.08 -4.38
C ASN A 422 10.33 13.39 -3.18
N PRO A 423 9.54 12.43 -2.66
CA PRO A 423 8.79 12.62 -1.42
C PRO A 423 9.70 13.16 -0.30
N ALA A 424 9.15 13.94 0.61
CA ALA A 424 9.93 14.49 1.72
C ALA A 424 10.40 13.39 2.70
N ASP A 425 9.59 12.35 2.86
CA ASP A 425 9.88 11.15 3.66
C ASP A 425 9.51 9.90 2.83
N PRO A 426 10.48 9.06 2.45
CA PRO A 426 10.21 7.86 1.65
C PRO A 426 9.49 6.75 2.43
N THR A 427 9.22 6.95 3.72
CA THR A 427 8.51 6.01 4.59
C THR A 427 7.11 6.48 4.96
N SER A 428 6.76 7.72 4.60
CA SER A 428 5.48 8.35 4.93
C SER A 428 5.04 9.33 3.84
N ILE A 429 4.22 8.83 2.90
CA ILE A 429 3.71 9.64 1.80
C ILE A 429 2.53 10.48 2.28
N VAL A 430 2.62 11.79 2.09
CA VAL A 430 1.61 12.77 2.53
C VAL A 430 1.09 13.61 1.36
N ALA A 431 0.00 14.35 1.58
CA ALA A 431 -0.62 15.19 0.54
C ALA A 431 0.36 16.19 -0.10
N ALA A 432 1.33 16.71 0.66
CA ALA A 432 2.33 17.64 0.16
C ALA A 432 3.23 17.03 -0.94
N ASP A 433 3.38 15.70 -0.97
CA ASP A 433 4.21 15.00 -1.95
C ASP A 433 3.60 15.01 -3.37
N PHE A 434 2.34 15.43 -3.55
CA PHE A 434 1.71 15.53 -4.87
C PHE A 434 2.48 16.41 -5.87
N GLN A 435 3.30 17.33 -5.37
CA GLN A 435 4.14 18.21 -6.19
C GLN A 435 5.58 17.71 -6.35
N THR A 436 5.95 16.56 -5.78
CA THR A 436 7.32 16.00 -5.87
C THR A 436 7.50 15.07 -7.07
N HIS A 437 6.43 14.81 -7.82
CA HIS A 437 6.48 14.04 -9.07
C HIS A 437 7.19 14.83 -10.18
N GLY A 438 8.35 14.37 -10.61
CA GLY A 438 9.08 14.94 -11.73
C GLY A 438 8.54 14.49 -13.09
N THR A 439 9.29 14.85 -14.14
CA THR A 439 8.96 14.56 -15.55
C THR A 439 10.03 13.73 -16.27
N THR A 440 11.11 13.35 -15.58
CA THR A 440 12.13 12.47 -16.13
C THR A 440 11.60 11.04 -16.19
N GLN A 441 11.50 10.51 -17.41
CA GLN A 441 10.98 9.18 -17.68
C GLN A 441 12.07 8.11 -17.47
N PHE A 442 11.76 7.09 -16.69
CA PHE A 442 12.71 6.04 -16.28
C PHE A 442 12.49 4.69 -16.95
N ALA A 443 11.37 4.47 -17.65
CA ALA A 443 11.12 3.24 -18.41
C ALA A 443 10.59 3.56 -19.82
N THR A 444 10.26 2.52 -20.60
CA THR A 444 9.48 2.68 -21.84
C THR A 444 7.98 2.66 -21.50
N ASP A 445 7.19 3.43 -22.25
CA ASP A 445 5.74 3.50 -22.03
C ASP A 445 5.06 2.14 -22.20
N ILE A 446 4.23 1.77 -21.23
CA ILE A 446 3.25 0.70 -21.38
C ILE A 446 1.93 1.33 -21.81
N ALA A 447 1.50 1.06 -23.03
CA ALA A 447 0.20 1.52 -23.53
C ALA A 447 -0.93 0.94 -22.67
N TYR A 448 -2.01 1.71 -22.44
CA TYR A 448 -3.16 1.25 -21.66
C TYR A 448 -3.71 -0.11 -22.07
N ALA A 449 -3.76 -0.37 -23.39
CA ALA A 449 -4.24 -1.65 -23.93
C ALA A 449 -3.34 -2.83 -23.55
N ALA A 450 -2.04 -2.60 -23.34
CA ALA A 450 -1.06 -3.62 -23.00
C ALA A 450 -1.01 -3.94 -21.50
N VAL A 451 -1.63 -3.12 -20.65
CA VAL A 451 -1.74 -3.42 -19.21
C VAL A 451 -2.52 -4.71 -18.99
N SER A 452 -1.89 -5.66 -18.33
CA SER A 452 -2.49 -6.94 -17.95
C SER A 452 -3.12 -6.83 -16.57
N VAL A 453 -4.43 -7.04 -16.49
CA VAL A 453 -5.21 -7.00 -15.24
C VAL A 453 -5.18 -8.37 -14.57
N ALA A 454 -5.23 -8.40 -13.24
CA ALA A 454 -5.00 -9.59 -12.41
C ALA A 454 -3.63 -10.24 -12.69
N ALA A 455 -2.63 -9.39 -12.91
CA ALA A 455 -1.26 -9.79 -13.19
C ALA A 455 -0.28 -8.65 -12.89
N ASN A 456 0.98 -9.03 -12.73
CA ASN A 456 2.11 -8.11 -12.67
C ASN A 456 2.40 -7.48 -14.04
N ASN A 457 2.70 -6.18 -14.03
CA ASN A 457 3.15 -5.41 -15.18
C ASN A 457 4.57 -4.92 -14.89
N THR A 458 5.51 -5.24 -15.76
CA THR A 458 6.93 -4.92 -15.56
C THR A 458 7.36 -3.73 -16.42
N PHE A 459 7.94 -2.72 -15.77
CA PHE A 459 8.57 -1.58 -16.38
C PHE A 459 10.09 -1.77 -16.40
N ASN A 460 10.65 -2.02 -17.57
CA ASN A 460 12.10 -2.13 -17.74
C ASN A 460 12.74 -0.73 -17.77
N PHE A 461 13.73 -0.50 -16.91
CA PHE A 461 14.34 0.81 -16.77
C PHE A 461 15.25 1.14 -17.96
N ASN A 462 15.15 2.39 -18.42
CA ASN A 462 16.05 2.98 -19.40
C ASN A 462 17.31 3.52 -18.70
N ALA A 463 18.27 4.05 -19.46
CA ALA A 463 19.53 4.56 -18.92
C ALA A 463 19.36 5.65 -17.84
N ALA A 464 18.34 6.50 -17.93
CA ALA A 464 18.04 7.50 -16.89
C ALA A 464 17.47 6.85 -15.63
N GLY A 465 16.63 5.82 -15.78
CA GLY A 465 16.15 5.01 -14.67
C GLY A 465 17.27 4.28 -13.94
N LEU A 466 18.18 3.64 -14.66
CA LEU A 466 19.34 2.96 -14.04
C LEU A 466 20.22 3.93 -13.25
N ALA A 467 20.43 5.14 -13.79
CA ALA A 467 21.20 6.20 -13.11
C ALA A 467 20.49 6.80 -11.89
N ALA A 468 19.17 6.62 -11.78
CA ALA A 468 18.38 7.12 -10.66
C ALA A 468 18.33 6.15 -9.46
N ILE A 469 18.81 4.92 -9.62
CA ILE A 469 18.88 3.95 -8.51
C ILE A 469 19.86 4.45 -7.46
N ASN A 470 19.36 4.71 -6.25
CA ASN A 470 20.14 5.12 -5.10
C ASN A 470 20.81 3.92 -4.43
N THR A 471 22.03 3.62 -4.87
CA THR A 471 22.79 2.43 -4.43
C THR A 471 23.18 2.42 -2.94
N THR A 472 23.04 3.55 -2.23
CA THR A 472 23.40 3.69 -0.81
C THR A 472 22.21 4.07 0.06
N GLY A 473 20.99 3.94 -0.45
CA GLY A 473 19.79 4.40 0.26
C GLY A 473 18.50 3.93 -0.38
N VAL A 474 17.48 4.79 -0.33
CA VAL A 474 16.17 4.51 -0.90
C VAL A 474 16.07 5.09 -2.31
N SER A 475 15.59 4.28 -3.24
CA SER A 475 15.19 4.71 -4.58
C SER A 475 13.70 5.07 -4.59
N GLU A 476 13.34 6.16 -5.24
CA GLU A 476 12.00 6.75 -5.18
C GLU A 476 11.45 6.95 -6.59
N PHE A 477 10.27 6.39 -6.85
CA PHE A 477 9.66 6.41 -8.17
C PHE A 477 8.18 6.78 -8.16
N SER A 478 7.73 7.37 -9.25
CA SER A 478 6.32 7.68 -9.51
C SER A 478 5.78 6.81 -10.65
N LEU A 479 4.61 6.19 -10.47
CA LEU A 479 3.89 5.49 -11.55
C LEU A 479 2.89 6.43 -12.23
N ARG A 480 3.33 7.17 -13.24
CA ARG A 480 2.55 8.29 -13.79
C ARG A 480 2.01 7.97 -15.18
N GLU A 481 0.88 8.58 -15.51
CA GLU A 481 0.39 8.62 -16.88
C GLU A 481 1.29 9.56 -17.71
N SER A 482 1.82 9.06 -18.83
CA SER A 482 2.92 9.71 -19.54
C SER A 482 2.47 10.84 -20.47
N TYR A 483 1.30 10.72 -21.09
CA TYR A 483 0.89 11.59 -22.19
C TYR A 483 0.12 12.82 -21.73
N TYR A 484 -0.91 12.65 -20.92
CA TYR A 484 -1.73 13.74 -20.41
C TYR A 484 -1.14 14.36 -19.14
N ASP A 485 -0.71 13.55 -18.17
CA ASP A 485 -0.22 14.04 -16.88
C ASP A 485 1.28 14.37 -16.93
N ALA A 486 2.19 13.48 -17.30
CA ALA A 486 3.61 13.84 -17.30
C ALA A 486 3.93 14.90 -18.36
N ALA A 487 3.50 14.70 -19.61
CA ALA A 487 3.73 15.66 -20.71
C ALA A 487 2.78 16.86 -20.70
N GLY A 488 1.68 16.82 -19.92
CA GLY A 488 0.78 17.96 -19.74
C GLY A 488 -0.22 18.20 -20.88
N ASN A 489 -0.39 17.24 -21.79
CA ASN A 489 -1.46 17.33 -22.80
C ASN A 489 -2.82 17.29 -22.13
N VAL A 490 -3.77 18.08 -22.63
CA VAL A 490 -5.11 18.15 -22.05
C VAL A 490 -5.94 16.94 -22.51
N PRO A 491 -6.51 16.13 -21.59
CA PRO A 491 -7.43 15.06 -21.96
C PRO A 491 -8.66 15.60 -22.71
N LEU A 492 -9.30 14.76 -23.52
CA LEU A 492 -10.58 15.14 -24.12
C LEU A 492 -11.65 15.20 -23.02
N TYR A 493 -12.41 16.28 -22.90
CA TYR A 493 -13.59 16.26 -22.03
C TYR A 493 -14.72 15.46 -22.70
N GLY A 494 -14.99 14.24 -22.20
CA GLY A 494 -16.07 13.40 -22.72
C GLY A 494 -17.44 13.83 -22.21
N SER A 495 -17.64 13.70 -20.90
CA SER A 495 -18.81 14.21 -20.16
C SER A 495 -18.44 14.35 -18.68
N ALA A 496 -19.37 14.81 -17.84
CA ALA A 496 -19.16 14.87 -16.40
C ALA A 496 -18.92 13.50 -15.77
N GLY A 497 -18.04 13.44 -14.76
CA GLY A 497 -17.84 12.28 -13.89
C GLY A 497 -17.37 11.04 -14.62
N ARG A 498 -16.42 11.21 -15.54
CA ARG A 498 -15.87 10.12 -16.33
C ARG A 498 -14.43 9.86 -15.94
N ASP A 499 -14.10 8.60 -15.84
CA ASP A 499 -12.92 8.12 -15.14
C ASP A 499 -11.94 7.44 -16.09
N SER A 500 -10.64 7.64 -15.90
CA SER A 500 -9.59 7.02 -16.72
C SER A 500 -8.35 6.77 -15.89
N GLY A 501 -7.92 5.51 -15.85
CA GLY A 501 -6.78 5.13 -15.04
C GLY A 501 -6.56 3.62 -14.93
N VAL A 502 -5.53 3.28 -14.15
CA VAL A 502 -5.21 1.92 -13.73
C VAL A 502 -5.10 1.91 -12.21
N VAL A 503 -5.63 0.85 -11.60
CA VAL A 503 -5.57 0.59 -10.17
C VAL A 503 -4.56 -0.51 -9.93
N TRP A 504 -3.63 -0.25 -9.02
CA TRP A 504 -2.55 -1.15 -8.64
C TRP A 504 -2.74 -1.62 -7.20
N TYR A 505 -2.27 -2.81 -6.85
CA TYR A 505 -2.12 -3.19 -5.44
C TYR A 505 -0.88 -2.56 -4.82
N THR A 506 -0.96 -2.36 -3.51
CA THR A 506 0.15 -1.96 -2.63
C THR A 506 0.55 -3.13 -1.73
N THR A 507 1.55 -2.92 -0.89
CA THR A 507 1.99 -3.87 0.14
C THR A 507 0.86 -4.29 1.08
N GLU A 508 -0.05 -3.38 1.40
CA GLU A 508 -1.15 -3.65 2.32
C GLU A 508 -2.10 -4.73 1.81
N GLN A 509 -2.12 -5.02 0.50
CA GLN A 509 -2.87 -6.14 -0.06
C GLN A 509 -2.35 -7.51 0.46
N GLY A 510 -1.09 -7.59 0.87
CA GLY A 510 -0.47 -8.78 1.42
C GLY A 510 0.44 -9.53 0.43
N ALA A 511 0.88 -10.72 0.86
CA ALA A 511 1.89 -11.51 0.18
C ALA A 511 1.52 -11.82 -1.29
N GLY A 512 2.45 -11.53 -2.20
CA GLY A 512 2.34 -11.80 -3.64
C GLY A 512 1.77 -10.63 -4.46
N PHE A 513 1.36 -9.53 -3.82
CA PHE A 513 0.80 -8.36 -4.49
C PHE A 513 1.64 -7.09 -4.33
N GLN A 514 2.72 -7.16 -3.56
CA GLN A 514 3.58 -6.02 -3.28
C GLN A 514 4.33 -5.57 -4.54
N PRO A 515 4.47 -4.26 -4.78
CA PRO A 515 5.43 -3.75 -5.76
C PRO A 515 6.84 -4.30 -5.50
N GLU A 516 7.53 -4.66 -6.59
CA GLU A 516 8.86 -5.27 -6.57
C GLU A 516 9.80 -4.51 -7.49
N LEU A 517 11.00 -4.17 -7.01
CA LEU A 517 12.09 -3.64 -7.82
C LEU A 517 13.25 -4.64 -7.84
N THR A 518 13.54 -5.21 -9.01
CA THR A 518 14.72 -6.04 -9.22
C THR A 518 15.82 -5.18 -9.84
N VAL A 519 16.99 -5.10 -9.21
CA VAL A 519 18.17 -4.36 -9.66
C VAL A 519 19.31 -5.35 -9.91
N THR A 520 19.80 -5.41 -11.14
CA THR A 520 21.01 -6.17 -11.49
C THR A 520 22.22 -5.25 -11.45
N TYR A 521 23.30 -5.68 -10.82
CA TYR A 521 24.50 -4.87 -10.63
C TYR A 521 25.77 -5.70 -10.60
N THR A 522 26.89 -5.02 -10.86
CA THR A 522 28.24 -5.59 -10.76
C THR A 522 29.07 -4.83 -9.74
N ILE A 523 29.99 -5.54 -9.09
CA ILE A 523 30.93 -4.98 -8.11
C ILE A 523 32.30 -4.81 -8.80
N SER A 524 32.93 -3.64 -8.63
CA SER A 524 34.28 -3.38 -9.14
C SER A 524 35.32 -4.25 -8.43
N GLY A 525 36.21 -4.91 -9.20
CA GLY A 525 37.10 -6.00 -8.78
C GLY A 525 38.20 -5.69 -7.73
N ALA A 526 38.10 -4.61 -6.96
CA ALA A 526 38.96 -4.38 -5.80
C ALA A 526 38.40 -4.99 -4.49
N ASP A 527 37.11 -5.35 -4.45
CA ASP A 527 36.41 -5.88 -3.25
C ASP A 527 35.77 -7.26 -3.48
N ILE A 528 36.37 -8.11 -4.31
CA ILE A 528 35.98 -9.52 -4.47
C ILE A 528 36.48 -10.39 -3.31
N SER A 529 36.23 -9.97 -2.08
CA SER A 529 35.94 -10.97 -1.06
C SER A 529 34.57 -11.54 -1.45
N ASN A 530 34.39 -12.86 -1.46
CA ASN A 530 33.07 -13.49 -1.66
C ASN A 530 32.08 -13.20 -0.50
N THR A 531 32.28 -12.08 0.19
CA THR A 531 31.44 -11.53 1.21
C THR A 531 30.84 -10.27 0.60
N PRO A 532 29.50 -10.16 0.50
CA PRO A 532 28.85 -8.90 0.18
C PRO A 532 29.40 -7.79 1.09
N PRO A 533 29.43 -6.52 0.65
CA PRO A 533 29.67 -5.42 1.57
C PRO A 533 28.72 -5.58 2.76
N ASN A 534 29.24 -5.53 3.99
CA ASN A 534 28.43 -5.71 5.20
C ASN A 534 27.18 -4.83 5.13
N VAL A 535 26.02 -5.45 4.93
CA VAL A 535 24.68 -4.84 4.97
C VAL A 535 24.23 -4.72 6.41
#